data_AF-A0A178Y9E5-F1
#
_entry.id   AF-A0A178Y9E5-F1
#
_cell.length_a   1.000
_cell.length_b   1.000
_cell.length_c   1.000
_cell.angle_alpha   90.00
_cell.angle_beta   90.00
_cell.angle_gamma   90.00
#
_symmetry.space_group_name_H-M   'P 1'
#
loop_
_entity.id
_entity.type
_entity.pdbx_description
1 polymer ?
#
loop_
_entity_poly.entity_id
_entity_poly.type
_entity_poly.pdbx_seq_one_letter_code
_entity_poly.pdbx_strand_id
1 'polypeptide(L)'
;MHTTLGATLPLPSTSYKYTVLDQDLSAALQEFGNNLKISVNISAEVKGRIRGRIPELSPREFLDRLTDLYDLQWYYDGVVLYVSAAKEAQTRMLVLSSVHFSAFKLALDKLDISDERYPVRPAPGNGLVLVSGPPRFIALIEQTLNGLLAVAQAQPRATDTPARESVMVLFRGSSTTVVRGGRPEVFYTSEMLPENDDGGKAELSKK
;
A
#
# COMPACT_ATOMS: atom_id res chain seq x y z
N MET A 1 -17.46 10.51 -22.81
CA MET A 1 -17.06 9.17 -22.31
C MET A 1 -16.04 9.41 -21.20
N HIS A 2 -16.48 9.56 -19.95
CA HIS A 2 -15.56 9.73 -18.81
C HIS A 2 -15.24 8.33 -18.28
N THR A 3 -13.98 7.93 -18.39
CA THR A 3 -13.51 6.59 -18.01
C THR A 3 -13.33 6.56 -16.50
N THR A 4 -14.36 6.18 -15.74
CA THR A 4 -14.25 6.12 -14.28
C THR A 4 -13.26 5.03 -13.85
N LEU A 5 -12.06 5.42 -13.45
CA LEU A 5 -11.23 4.60 -12.56
C LEU A 5 -11.81 4.73 -11.16
N GLY A 6 -12.22 3.61 -10.57
CA GLY A 6 -12.87 3.48 -9.27
C GLY A 6 -14.01 2.46 -9.28
N ALA A 7 -14.32 1.89 -8.12
CA ALA A 7 -15.43 0.95 -8.01
C ALA A 7 -16.72 1.57 -8.56
N THR A 8 -17.27 0.96 -9.61
CA THR A 8 -18.44 1.49 -10.28
C THR A 8 -19.67 1.24 -9.42
N LEU A 9 -20.36 2.31 -9.05
CA LEU A 9 -21.65 2.22 -8.35
C LEU A 9 -22.69 1.59 -9.29
N PRO A 10 -23.24 0.39 -8.98
CA PRO A 10 -24.11 -0.34 -9.90
C PRO A 10 -25.52 0.27 -9.92
N LEU A 11 -25.71 1.32 -10.72
CA LEU A 11 -27.00 2.01 -10.85
C LEU A 11 -27.74 1.54 -12.12
N PRO A 12 -29.03 1.18 -12.04
CA PRO A 12 -29.81 0.85 -13.22
C PRO A 12 -30.12 2.12 -14.03
N SER A 13 -30.21 1.98 -15.36
CA SER A 13 -30.53 3.09 -16.28
C SER A 13 -32.03 3.42 -16.35
N THR A 14 -32.87 2.71 -15.59
CA THR A 14 -34.32 2.92 -15.56
C THR A 14 -34.69 4.14 -14.71
N SER A 15 -35.81 4.78 -15.04
CA SER A 15 -36.34 5.92 -14.27
C SER A 15 -36.56 5.56 -12.79
N TYR A 16 -36.08 6.40 -11.88
CA TYR A 16 -36.25 6.28 -10.44
C TYR A 16 -37.38 7.21 -9.99
N LYS A 17 -38.56 6.61 -9.72
CA LYS A 17 -39.74 7.34 -9.21
C LYS A 17 -39.65 7.49 -7.69
N TYR A 18 -39.34 8.69 -7.23
CA TYR A 18 -39.31 9.03 -5.82
C TYR A 18 -40.21 10.22 -5.52
N THR A 19 -41.31 9.99 -4.80
CA THR A 19 -42.23 11.06 -4.37
C THR A 19 -42.13 11.25 -2.87
N VAL A 20 -41.52 12.36 -2.48
CA VAL A 20 -41.44 12.79 -1.09
C VAL A 20 -42.18 14.11 -0.92
N LEU A 21 -42.90 14.25 0.19
CA LEU A 21 -43.57 15.49 0.56
C LEU A 21 -42.71 16.26 1.56
N ASP A 22 -42.20 15.57 2.59
CA ASP A 22 -41.33 16.10 3.64
C ASP A 22 -40.62 14.95 4.39
N GLN A 23 -39.34 14.69 4.12
CA GLN A 23 -38.59 13.55 4.68
C GLN A 23 -37.17 13.94 5.08
N ASP A 24 -36.64 13.28 6.11
CA ASP A 24 -35.23 13.43 6.50
C ASP A 24 -34.30 12.95 5.38
N LEU A 25 -33.25 13.74 5.11
CA LEU A 25 -32.31 13.47 4.02
C LEU A 25 -31.59 12.11 4.20
N SER A 26 -31.22 11.76 5.43
CA SER A 26 -30.55 10.48 5.70
C SER A 26 -31.51 9.31 5.45
N ALA A 27 -32.78 9.45 5.83
CA ALA A 27 -33.80 8.43 5.56
C ALA A 27 -34.00 8.23 4.05
N ALA A 28 -34.03 9.32 3.27
CA ALA A 28 -34.19 9.24 1.82
C ALA A 28 -33.00 8.57 1.12
N LEU A 29 -31.77 8.90 1.54
CA LEU A 29 -30.56 8.23 1.04
C LEU A 29 -30.52 6.74 1.43
N GLN A 30 -31.03 6.39 2.61
CA GLN A 30 -31.14 5.00 3.04
C GLN A 30 -32.16 4.23 2.18
N GLU A 31 -33.32 4.82 1.90
CA GLU A 31 -34.32 4.25 1.00
C GLU A 31 -33.81 4.11 -0.43
N PHE A 32 -33.03 5.08 -0.91
CA PHE A 32 -32.32 4.99 -2.19
C PHE A 32 -31.46 3.74 -2.27
N GLY A 33 -30.62 3.49 -1.26
CA GLY A 33 -29.84 2.27 -1.15
C GLY A 33 -30.70 1.00 -1.16
N ASN A 34 -31.71 0.96 -0.29
CA ASN A 34 -32.58 -0.21 -0.14
C ASN A 34 -33.34 -0.57 -1.43
N ASN A 35 -33.81 0.44 -2.16
CA ASN A 35 -34.52 0.28 -3.43
C ASN A 35 -33.61 -0.29 -4.52
N LEU A 36 -32.33 0.08 -4.50
CA LEU A 36 -31.33 -0.37 -5.47
C LEU A 36 -30.53 -1.58 -5.01
N LYS A 37 -30.80 -2.11 -3.82
CA LYS A 37 -30.04 -3.20 -3.17
C LYS A 37 -28.55 -2.85 -2.98
N ILE A 38 -28.27 -1.58 -2.71
CA ILE A 38 -26.93 -1.06 -2.40
C ILE A 38 -26.89 -0.75 -0.91
N SER A 39 -25.87 -1.26 -0.22
CA SER A 39 -25.63 -0.88 1.19
C SER A 39 -25.16 0.56 1.26
N VAL A 40 -25.75 1.36 2.14
CA VAL A 40 -25.42 2.79 2.29
C VAL A 40 -24.96 3.04 3.72
N ASN A 41 -23.88 3.79 3.86
CA ASN A 41 -23.40 4.33 5.13
C ASN A 41 -23.46 5.86 5.06
N ILE A 42 -24.18 6.48 5.99
CA ILE A 42 -24.44 7.92 5.98
C ILE A 42 -23.78 8.52 7.23
N SER A 43 -22.91 9.52 7.03
CA SER A 43 -22.29 10.23 8.15
C SER A 43 -23.35 10.92 9.02
N ALA A 44 -23.10 10.96 10.33
CA ALA A 44 -23.95 11.70 11.27
C ALA A 44 -24.01 13.20 10.95
N GLU A 45 -23.02 13.75 10.24
CA GLU A 45 -22.97 15.15 9.82
C GLU A 45 -23.85 15.47 8.60
N VAL A 46 -24.40 14.44 7.94
CA VAL A 46 -25.39 14.62 6.87
C VAL A 46 -26.71 15.07 7.51
N LYS A 47 -26.99 16.37 7.39
CA LYS A 47 -28.21 17.00 7.93
C LYS A 47 -28.98 17.65 6.80
N GLY A 48 -30.30 17.53 6.85
CA GLY A 48 -31.17 18.17 5.88
C GLY A 48 -32.53 17.52 5.83
N ARG A 49 -33.47 18.20 5.17
CA ARG A 49 -34.81 17.68 4.95
C ARG A 49 -35.22 17.95 3.51
N ILE A 50 -35.68 16.90 2.83
CA ILE A 50 -36.19 16.95 1.47
C ILE A 50 -37.63 17.45 1.54
N ARG A 51 -37.89 18.57 0.87
CA ARG A 51 -39.21 19.19 0.78
C ARG A 51 -39.65 19.29 -0.66
N GLY A 52 -40.91 18.96 -0.89
CA GLY A 52 -41.50 19.01 -2.22
C GLY A 52 -41.06 17.85 -3.12
N ARG A 53 -41.59 17.86 -4.34
CA ARG A 53 -41.47 16.73 -5.26
C ARG A 53 -40.12 16.72 -5.95
N ILE A 54 -39.42 15.59 -5.87
CA ILE A 54 -38.27 15.31 -6.73
C ILE A 54 -38.80 14.83 -8.09
N PRO A 55 -38.33 15.40 -9.22
CA PRO A 55 -38.74 14.94 -10.55
C PRO A 55 -38.34 13.48 -10.78
N GLU A 56 -38.92 12.84 -11.80
CA GLU A 56 -38.40 11.55 -12.28
C GLU A 56 -36.98 11.76 -12.81
N LEU A 57 -36.03 11.07 -12.19
CA LEU A 57 -34.61 11.13 -12.51
C LEU A 57 -34.09 9.70 -12.62
N SER A 58 -33.00 9.46 -13.34
CA SER A 58 -32.26 8.22 -13.14
C SER A 58 -31.68 8.17 -11.72
N PRO A 59 -31.37 6.98 -11.17
CA PRO A 59 -30.74 6.85 -9.87
C PRO A 59 -29.47 7.69 -9.71
N ARG A 60 -28.70 7.85 -10.80
CA ARG A 60 -27.48 8.64 -10.80
C ARG A 60 -27.77 10.12 -10.65
N GLU A 61 -28.68 10.64 -11.48
CA GLU A 61 -29.11 12.03 -11.42
C GLU A 61 -29.78 12.37 -10.08
N PHE A 62 -30.51 11.41 -9.50
CA PHE A 62 -31.08 11.56 -8.16
C PHE A 62 -29.99 11.76 -7.10
N LEU A 63 -28.98 10.88 -7.08
CA LEU A 63 -27.87 10.98 -6.13
C LEU A 63 -27.08 12.28 -6.33
N ASP A 64 -26.72 12.60 -7.58
CA ASP A 64 -25.96 13.82 -7.91
C ASP A 64 -26.75 15.07 -7.50
N ARG A 65 -28.06 15.11 -7.75
CA ARG A 65 -28.92 16.23 -7.31
C ARG A 65 -28.95 16.38 -5.79
N LEU A 66 -29.08 15.29 -5.05
CA LEU A 66 -29.07 15.37 -3.58
C LEU A 66 -27.71 15.81 -3.06
N THR A 67 -26.61 15.34 -3.65
CA THR A 67 -25.28 15.76 -3.23
C THR A 67 -25.01 17.22 -3.51
N ASP A 68 -25.50 17.75 -4.65
CA ASP A 68 -25.35 19.16 -4.99
C ASP A 68 -26.22 20.06 -4.10
N LEU A 69 -27.47 19.69 -3.84
CA LEU A 69 -28.41 20.52 -3.08
C LEU A 69 -28.06 20.63 -1.58
N TYR A 70 -27.48 19.58 -1.01
CA TYR A 70 -27.19 19.50 0.43
C TYR A 70 -25.69 19.54 0.75
N ASP A 71 -24.85 19.92 -0.23
CA ASP A 71 -23.39 20.01 -0.08
C ASP A 71 -22.80 18.71 0.48
N LEU A 72 -23.06 17.60 -0.21
CA LEU A 72 -22.59 16.27 0.15
C LEU A 72 -21.54 15.77 -0.83
N GLN A 73 -20.79 14.77 -0.38
CA GLN A 73 -19.89 13.97 -1.19
C GLN A 73 -20.23 12.50 -1.00
N TRP A 74 -19.94 11.69 -2.02
CA TRP A 74 -20.17 10.25 -1.94
C TRP A 74 -19.00 9.47 -2.52
N TYR A 75 -18.72 8.32 -1.92
CA TYR A 75 -17.68 7.39 -2.36
C TYR A 75 -18.18 5.96 -2.23
N TYR A 76 -18.03 5.17 -3.28
CA TYR A 76 -18.38 3.75 -3.29
C TYR A 76 -17.10 2.93 -3.20
N ASP A 77 -16.99 2.06 -2.20
CA ASP A 77 -15.78 1.24 -2.01
C ASP A 77 -15.87 -0.15 -2.68
N GLY A 78 -16.86 -0.35 -3.54
CA GLY A 78 -17.16 -1.64 -4.16
C GLY A 78 -18.22 -2.46 -3.44
N VAL A 79 -18.53 -2.12 -2.19
CA VAL A 79 -19.53 -2.85 -1.38
C VAL A 79 -20.56 -1.90 -0.77
N VAL A 80 -20.11 -0.76 -0.24
CA VAL A 80 -20.94 0.20 0.48
C VAL A 80 -20.79 1.58 -0.15
N LEU A 81 -21.92 2.26 -0.35
CA LEU A 81 -21.97 3.67 -0.73
C LEU A 81 -21.87 4.53 0.54
N TYR A 82 -20.78 5.24 0.69
CA TYR A 82 -20.57 6.19 1.78
C TYR A 82 -21.02 7.57 1.33
N VAL A 83 -21.83 8.23 2.14
CA VAL A 83 -22.27 9.61 1.94
C VAL A 83 -21.85 10.44 3.15
N SER A 84 -21.11 11.52 2.90
CA SER A 84 -20.62 12.46 3.91
C SER A 84 -20.95 13.89 3.51
N ALA A 85 -21.03 14.81 4.47
CA ALA A 85 -21.09 16.23 4.17
C ALA A 85 -19.77 16.68 3.53
N ALA A 86 -19.80 17.64 2.60
CA ALA A 86 -18.61 18.12 1.92
C ALA A 86 -17.59 18.77 2.89
N LYS A 87 -18.07 19.36 3.98
CA LYS A 87 -17.23 19.87 5.08
C LYS A 87 -16.39 18.80 5.78
N GLU A 88 -16.74 17.51 5.62
CA GLU A 88 -15.97 16.39 6.15
C GLU A 88 -14.82 15.98 5.22
N ALA A 89 -14.70 16.59 4.04
CA ALA A 89 -13.59 16.34 3.14
C ALA A 89 -12.26 16.56 3.86
N GLN A 90 -11.34 15.62 3.70
CA GLN A 90 -10.03 15.68 4.32
C GLN A 90 -8.96 15.81 3.26
N THR A 91 -7.96 16.63 3.55
CA THR A 91 -6.71 16.69 2.80
C THR A 91 -5.60 16.07 3.65
N ARG A 92 -4.84 15.15 3.05
CA ARG A 92 -3.73 14.45 3.69
C ARG A 92 -2.48 14.50 2.83
N MET A 93 -1.36 14.75 3.49
CA MET A 93 -0.03 14.62 2.89
C MET A 93 0.58 13.32 3.39
N LEU A 94 0.83 12.40 2.47
CA LEU A 94 1.31 11.05 2.75
C LEU A 94 2.78 10.94 2.32
N VAL A 95 3.60 10.34 3.17
CA VAL A 95 5.03 10.12 2.90
C VAL A 95 5.24 8.73 2.31
N LEU A 96 5.86 8.68 1.14
CA LEU A 96 6.15 7.46 0.41
C LEU A 96 7.59 6.96 0.64
N SER A 97 7.99 6.79 1.91
CA SER A 97 9.41 6.61 2.30
C SER A 97 10.13 5.45 1.58
N SER A 98 9.45 4.32 1.37
CA SER A 98 10.06 3.11 0.78
C SER A 98 9.23 2.54 -0.37
N VAL A 99 8.26 3.30 -0.87
CA VAL A 99 7.32 2.88 -1.91
C VAL A 99 7.33 3.93 -3.01
N HIS A 100 7.55 3.54 -4.27
CA HIS A 100 7.46 4.51 -5.36
C HIS A 100 6.01 4.92 -5.63
N PHE A 101 5.79 6.18 -6.02
CA PHE A 101 4.46 6.68 -6.38
C PHE A 101 3.74 5.83 -7.42
N SER A 102 4.46 5.34 -8.43
CA SER A 102 3.91 4.44 -9.46
C SER A 102 3.38 3.14 -8.88
N ALA A 103 4.10 2.51 -7.95
CA ALA A 103 3.66 1.30 -7.27
C ALA A 103 2.44 1.55 -6.37
N PHE A 104 2.43 2.69 -5.66
CA PHE A 104 1.29 3.10 -4.84
C PHE A 104 0.04 3.33 -5.70
N LYS A 105 0.16 4.12 -6.77
CA LYS A 105 -0.96 4.40 -7.68
C LYS A 105 -1.47 3.12 -8.35
N LEU A 106 -0.57 2.24 -8.78
CA LEU A 106 -0.94 0.94 -9.36
C LEU A 106 -1.72 0.09 -8.35
N ALA A 107 -1.32 0.05 -7.08
CA ALA A 107 -2.04 -0.68 -6.05
C ALA A 107 -3.46 -0.11 -5.84
N LEU A 108 -3.61 1.22 -5.77
CA LEU A 108 -4.92 1.87 -5.66
C LEU A 108 -5.82 1.55 -6.87
N ASP A 109 -5.26 1.53 -8.08
CA ASP A 109 -6.00 1.19 -9.29
C ASP A 109 -6.40 -0.29 -9.32
N LYS A 110 -5.51 -1.20 -8.88
CA LYS A 110 -5.78 -2.64 -8.84
C LYS A 110 -6.80 -3.05 -7.78
N LEU A 111 -6.96 -2.24 -6.74
CA LEU A 111 -7.96 -2.42 -5.69
C LEU A 111 -9.26 -1.65 -5.97
N ASP A 112 -9.38 -1.02 -7.14
CA ASP A 112 -10.52 -0.17 -7.52
C ASP A 112 -10.81 0.97 -6.52
N ILE A 113 -9.77 1.45 -5.83
CA ILE A 113 -9.86 2.51 -4.81
C ILE A 113 -9.80 3.90 -5.45
N SER A 114 -8.94 4.09 -6.46
CA SER A 114 -8.78 5.36 -7.16
C SER A 114 -10.12 5.87 -7.67
N ASP A 115 -10.42 7.17 -7.52
CA ASP A 115 -11.61 7.80 -8.11
C ASP A 115 -11.18 9.09 -8.83
N GLU A 116 -11.62 9.29 -10.08
CA GLU A 116 -11.27 10.47 -10.86
C GLU A 116 -11.71 11.79 -10.19
N ARG A 117 -12.77 11.75 -9.38
CA ARG A 117 -13.27 12.91 -8.64
C ARG A 117 -12.32 13.33 -7.52
N TYR A 118 -11.46 12.42 -7.05
CA TYR A 118 -10.57 12.60 -5.91
C TYR A 118 -9.11 12.31 -6.30
N PRO A 119 -8.45 13.22 -7.04
CA PRO A 119 -7.14 12.97 -7.61
C PRO A 119 -6.05 12.85 -6.55
N VAL A 120 -5.22 11.82 -6.70
CA VAL A 120 -4.00 11.55 -5.91
C VAL A 120 -2.81 12.22 -6.61
N ARG A 121 -2.23 13.27 -6.01
CA ARG A 121 -1.22 14.11 -6.67
C ARG A 121 0.17 13.94 -6.03
N PRO A 122 1.22 13.57 -6.79
CA PRO A 122 2.58 13.54 -6.26
C PRO A 122 3.11 14.97 -6.09
N ALA A 123 3.86 15.22 -5.02
CA ALA A 123 4.58 16.48 -4.83
C ALA A 123 5.94 16.46 -5.58
N PRO A 124 6.52 17.65 -5.87
CA PRO A 124 7.88 17.75 -6.39
C PRO A 124 8.89 17.08 -5.42
N GLY A 125 9.83 16.29 -5.94
CA GLY A 125 10.87 15.64 -5.12
C GLY A 125 10.59 14.18 -4.72
N ASN A 126 9.60 13.52 -5.34
CA ASN A 126 9.39 12.05 -5.36
C ASN A 126 9.12 11.31 -4.02
N GLY A 127 8.81 12.01 -2.92
CA GLY A 127 8.59 11.35 -1.61
C GLY A 127 7.24 11.65 -0.93
N LEU A 128 6.43 12.53 -1.50
CA LEU A 128 5.18 12.98 -0.88
C LEU A 128 4.03 12.90 -1.88
N VAL A 129 2.84 12.58 -1.36
CA VAL A 129 1.59 12.57 -2.11
C VAL A 129 0.55 13.37 -1.36
N LEU A 130 -0.09 14.29 -2.07
CA LEU A 130 -1.25 15.02 -1.60
C LEU A 130 -2.53 14.32 -2.08
N VAL A 131 -3.42 14.04 -1.15
CA VAL A 131 -4.71 13.41 -1.41
C VAL A 131 -5.80 14.24 -0.76
N SER A 132 -6.91 14.44 -1.48
CA SER A 132 -8.08 15.11 -0.95
C SER A 132 -9.35 14.40 -1.36
N GLY A 133 -10.26 14.18 -0.42
CA GLY A 133 -11.53 13.50 -0.69
C GLY A 133 -12.34 13.20 0.57
N PRO A 134 -13.44 12.44 0.44
CA PRO A 134 -14.29 12.07 1.56
C PRO A 134 -13.57 11.15 2.54
N PRO A 135 -13.97 11.11 3.83
CA PRO A 135 -13.26 10.37 4.88
C PRO A 135 -12.98 8.89 4.54
N ARG A 136 -13.94 8.20 3.91
CA ARG A 136 -13.77 6.79 3.54
C ARG A 136 -12.66 6.57 2.52
N PHE A 137 -12.59 7.42 1.50
CA PHE A 137 -11.57 7.36 0.46
C PHE A 137 -10.17 7.56 1.04
N ILE A 138 -10.04 8.57 1.91
CA ILE A 138 -8.78 8.86 2.61
C ILE A 138 -8.35 7.68 3.48
N ALA A 139 -9.28 7.09 4.24
CA ALA A 139 -8.99 5.92 5.06
C ALA A 139 -8.48 4.72 4.23
N LEU A 140 -9.07 4.44 3.07
CA LEU A 140 -8.61 3.36 2.18
C LEU A 140 -7.21 3.62 1.61
N ILE A 141 -6.93 4.87 1.24
CA ILE A 141 -5.62 5.27 0.74
C ILE A 141 -4.54 5.09 1.82
N GLU A 142 -4.81 5.54 3.05
CA GLU A 142 -3.89 5.37 4.17
C GLU A 142 -3.68 3.88 4.52
N GLN A 143 -4.76 3.09 4.55
CA GLN A 143 -4.69 1.64 4.76
C GLN A 143 -3.85 0.95 3.68
N THR A 144 -4.04 1.30 2.41
CA THR A 144 -3.28 0.73 1.30
C THR A 144 -1.80 1.08 1.39
N LEU A 145 -1.48 2.35 1.70
CA LEU A 145 -0.10 2.79 1.87
C LEU A 145 0.59 2.02 3.02
N ASN A 146 -0.08 1.90 4.17
CA ASN A 146 0.45 1.16 5.31
C ASN A 146 0.69 -0.32 4.98
N GLY A 147 -0.21 -0.95 4.22
CA GLY A 147 -0.04 -2.32 3.73
C GLY A 147 1.19 -2.47 2.83
N LEU A 148 1.39 -1.55 1.88
CA LEU A 148 2.56 -1.56 1.00
C LEU A 148 3.87 -1.33 1.77
N LEU A 149 3.87 -0.42 2.75
CA LEU A 149 5.03 -0.19 3.61
C LEU A 149 5.36 -1.44 4.42
N ALA A 150 4.37 -2.13 4.99
CA ALA A 150 4.58 -3.38 5.73
C ALA A 150 5.21 -4.47 4.85
N VAL A 151 4.74 -4.63 3.61
CA VAL A 151 5.34 -5.57 2.64
C VAL A 151 6.79 -5.18 2.32
N ALA A 152 7.07 -3.89 2.11
CA ALA A 152 8.43 -3.42 1.82
C ALA A 152 9.41 -3.64 2.99
N GLN A 153 8.94 -3.59 4.25
CA GLN A 153 9.77 -3.88 5.43
C GLN A 153 9.95 -5.39 5.66
N ALA A 154 8.95 -6.20 5.31
CA ALA A 154 8.98 -7.65 5.49
C ALA A 154 9.86 -8.36 4.46
N GLN A 155 10.11 -7.73 3.30
CA GLN A 155 11.07 -8.25 2.34
C GLN A 155 12.46 -8.17 2.99
N PRO A 156 13.17 -9.30 3.22
CA PRO A 156 14.56 -9.23 3.63
C PRO A 156 15.25 -8.41 2.56
N ARG A 157 15.88 -7.29 2.96
CA ARG A 157 16.98 -6.77 2.16
C ARG A 157 17.83 -8.01 1.93
N ALA A 158 17.93 -8.47 0.68
CA ALA A 158 18.98 -9.36 0.31
C ALA A 158 20.24 -8.58 0.68
N THR A 159 20.73 -8.80 1.90
CA THR A 159 22.12 -8.63 2.21
C THR A 159 22.78 -9.40 1.10
N ASP A 160 23.38 -8.66 0.16
CA ASP A 160 24.66 -9.02 -0.42
C ASP A 160 25.51 -9.49 0.75
N THR A 161 25.32 -10.74 1.11
CA THR A 161 26.31 -11.51 1.83
C THR A 161 27.31 -11.73 0.73
N PRO A 162 28.47 -11.03 0.70
CA PRO A 162 29.55 -11.48 -0.17
C PRO A 162 29.73 -12.95 0.17
N ALA A 163 29.64 -13.82 -0.83
CA ALA A 163 29.68 -15.26 -0.67
C ALA A 163 30.69 -15.62 0.40
N ARG A 164 30.21 -15.89 1.63
CA ARG A 164 31.08 -16.37 2.69
C ARG A 164 31.40 -17.76 2.25
N GLU A 165 32.59 -17.90 1.68
CA GLU A 165 33.24 -19.15 1.34
C GLU A 165 33.09 -20.06 2.56
N SER A 166 32.11 -20.95 2.52
CA SER A 166 31.77 -21.81 3.64
C SER A 166 32.84 -22.88 3.71
N VAL A 167 33.90 -22.59 4.46
CA VAL A 167 34.97 -23.54 4.74
C VAL A 167 34.44 -24.53 5.77
N MET A 168 34.01 -25.70 5.31
CA MET A 168 33.66 -26.81 6.18
C MET A 168 34.94 -27.60 6.48
N VAL A 169 35.38 -27.54 7.74
CA VAL A 169 36.53 -28.29 8.23
C VAL A 169 36.00 -29.55 8.92
N LEU A 170 36.17 -30.71 8.29
CA LEU A 170 35.91 -32.00 8.95
C LEU A 170 37.20 -32.46 9.63
N PHE A 171 37.11 -32.66 10.94
CA PHE A 171 38.14 -33.31 11.72
C PHE A 171 37.80 -34.79 11.86
N ARG A 172 38.61 -35.66 11.24
CA ARG A 172 38.52 -37.11 11.42
C ARG A 172 39.91 -37.64 11.76
N GLY A 173 40.17 -37.83 13.06
CA GLY A 173 41.49 -38.28 13.54
C GLY A 173 42.60 -37.31 13.15
N SER A 174 43.83 -37.80 12.96
CA SER A 174 45.04 -37.03 12.64
C SER A 174 45.07 -36.38 11.24
N SER A 175 43.92 -36.03 10.67
CA SER A 175 43.83 -35.40 9.35
C SER A 175 42.72 -34.35 9.31
N THR A 176 43.11 -33.13 8.96
CA THR A 176 42.21 -32.01 8.69
C THR A 176 42.05 -31.88 7.18
N THR A 177 40.83 -32.02 6.67
CA THR A 177 40.51 -31.73 5.26
C THR A 177 39.74 -30.42 5.18
N VAL A 178 40.27 -29.50 4.37
CA VAL A 178 39.65 -28.20 4.11
C VAL A 178 39.00 -28.27 2.73
N VAL A 179 37.67 -28.13 2.68
CA VAL A 179 36.95 -28.11 1.41
C VAL A 179 36.63 -26.66 1.05
N ARG A 180 37.24 -26.17 -0.05
CA ARG A 180 37.01 -24.83 -0.59
C ARG A 180 36.39 -24.95 -1.98
N GLY A 181 35.22 -24.32 -2.20
CA GLY A 181 34.60 -24.25 -3.53
C GLY A 181 34.23 -25.62 -4.17
N GLY A 182 33.98 -26.66 -3.37
CA GLY A 182 33.63 -27.99 -3.88
C GLY A 182 34.81 -28.84 -4.37
N ARG A 183 36.05 -28.41 -4.15
CA ARG A 183 37.25 -29.22 -4.38
C ARG A 183 37.93 -29.52 -3.04
N PRO A 184 38.17 -30.79 -2.69
CA PRO A 184 38.93 -31.13 -1.50
C PRO A 184 40.42 -30.82 -1.74
N GLU A 185 41.00 -29.92 -0.95
CA GLU A 185 42.45 -29.85 -0.80
C GLU A 185 42.87 -30.74 0.37
N VAL A 186 43.66 -31.76 0.05
CA VAL A 186 44.27 -32.65 1.04
C VAL A 186 45.65 -32.10 1.36
N PHE A 187 45.80 -31.49 2.53
CA PHE A 187 47.12 -31.15 3.05
C PHE A 187 47.71 -32.39 3.69
N TYR A 188 48.68 -33.01 3.02
CA TYR A 188 49.60 -33.92 3.70
C TYR A 188 50.58 -33.05 4.50
N THR A 189 50.42 -33.00 5.82
CA THR A 189 51.49 -32.55 6.69
C THR A 189 52.58 -33.61 6.61
N SER A 190 53.51 -33.45 5.66
CA SER A 190 54.74 -34.21 5.64
C SER A 190 55.53 -33.77 6.86
N GLU A 191 55.62 -34.61 7.88
CA GLU A 191 56.56 -34.46 8.99
C GLU A 191 57.97 -34.50 8.40
N MET A 192 58.52 -33.32 8.08
CA MET A 192 59.95 -33.16 7.83
C MET A 192 60.65 -33.11 9.19
N LEU A 193 61.58 -34.05 9.33
CA LEU A 193 62.59 -34.19 10.38
C LEU A 193 63.20 -32.85 10.79
N PRO A 194 63.63 -32.69 12.06
CA PRO A 194 64.28 -31.46 12.49
C PRO A 194 65.71 -31.45 11.94
N GLU A 195 65.98 -30.52 11.03
CA GLU A 195 67.33 -30.07 10.72
C GLU A 195 67.46 -28.67 11.32
N ASN A 196 68.16 -28.56 12.45
CA ASN A 196 68.67 -27.28 12.95
C ASN A 196 70.14 -27.49 13.30
N ASP A 197 70.95 -27.06 12.34
CA ASP A 197 72.37 -26.73 12.45
C ASP A 197 72.54 -25.54 13.40
N ASP A 198 73.48 -25.69 14.34
CA ASP A 198 73.75 -24.80 15.46
C ASP A 198 74.70 -23.68 15.03
N GLY A 199 74.14 -22.50 14.76
CA GLY A 199 74.89 -21.28 14.42
C GLY A 199 75.37 -20.52 15.66
N GLY A 200 76.37 -21.05 16.37
CA GLY A 200 77.08 -20.35 17.45
C GLY A 200 78.09 -19.32 16.95
N LYS A 201 77.80 -18.02 17.14
CA LYS A 201 78.78 -16.92 17.01
C LYS A 201 79.78 -16.96 18.18
N ALA A 202 81.07 -16.88 17.87
CA ALA A 202 82.09 -16.34 18.77
C ALA A 202 83.04 -15.40 18.00
N GLU A 203 83.27 -14.23 18.58
CA GLU A 203 83.98 -13.07 18.05
C GLU A 203 85.52 -13.19 17.98
N LEU A 204 86.08 -12.31 17.14
CA LEU A 204 87.38 -11.59 17.21
C LEU A 204 88.49 -12.14 18.13
N SER A 205 89.73 -12.19 17.63
CA SER A 205 90.64 -11.02 17.64
C SER A 205 92.04 -11.35 17.13
N LYS A 206 92.68 -10.33 16.56
CA LYS A 206 94.08 -10.29 16.14
C LYS A 206 95.01 -10.23 17.36
N LYS A 207 96.19 -10.81 17.13
CA LYS A 207 97.51 -10.46 17.66
C LYS A 207 98.01 -11.25 18.86
#